data_AF-A0A8H3HN95-F1
#
_entry.id   AF-A0A8H3HN95-F1
#
_cell.length_a   1.000
_cell.length_b   1.000
_cell.length_c   1.000
_cell.angle_alpha   90.00
_cell.angle_beta   90.00
_cell.angle_gamma   90.00
#
_symmetry.space_group_name_H-M   'P 1'
#
loop_
_entity.id
_entity.type
_entity.pdbx_description
1 polymer ?
#
loop_
_entity_poly.entity_id
_entity_poly.type
_entity_poly.pdbx_seq_one_letter_code
_entity_poly.pdbx_strand_id
1 'polypeptide(L)'
;MCIQQFKEEEVTMYVHEEEVDGEPLSSIINEKHENVKYLSGVQLGSNVKAEPDPIKAIKGATALIIVVPHQFAEKVLEGMKEHLAPGARAVSLIKGVKAKGDKIYTYPGIISSILGIRCSALGGANIATEGASVSIHEFKDKP
;
A
#
# COMPACT_ATOMS: atom_id res chain seq x y z
N MET A 1 -7.99 -20.80 3.85
CA MET A 1 -9.13 -19.88 3.66
C MET A 1 -9.53 -19.34 5.03
N CYS A 2 -8.96 -18.21 5.43
CA CYS A 2 -9.37 -17.50 6.64
C CYS A 2 -9.98 -16.18 6.12
N ILE A 3 -11.30 -16.07 6.22
CA ILE A 3 -12.03 -14.87 5.80
C ILE A 3 -11.97 -13.91 7.00
N GLN A 4 -11.11 -12.91 6.92
CA GLN A 4 -11.19 -11.73 7.78
C GLN A 4 -11.72 -10.58 6.92
N GLN A 5 -12.96 -10.18 7.18
CA GLN A 5 -13.55 -8.99 6.60
C GLN A 5 -13.04 -7.79 7.40
N PHE A 6 -12.14 -7.00 6.81
CA PHE A 6 -11.78 -5.70 7.37
C PHE A 6 -12.95 -4.76 7.15
N LYS A 7 -13.53 -4.28 8.26
CA LYS A 7 -14.69 -3.38 8.28
C LYS A 7 -14.19 -1.94 8.54
N GLU A 8 -13.18 -1.53 7.81
CA GLU A 8 -12.68 -0.15 7.82
C GLU A 8 -13.45 0.64 6.77
N GLU A 9 -14.10 1.72 7.18
CA GLU A 9 -14.89 2.57 6.28
C GLU A 9 -14.01 3.48 5.41
N GLU A 10 -12.73 3.66 5.76
CA GLU A 10 -11.73 4.47 5.04
C GLU A 10 -10.41 3.68 4.89
N VAL A 11 -9.79 3.76 3.71
CA VAL A 11 -8.45 3.22 3.43
C VAL A 11 -7.52 4.37 3.10
N THR A 12 -6.56 4.64 3.98
CA THR A 12 -5.53 5.65 3.72
C THR A 12 -4.43 5.08 2.84
N MET A 13 -4.13 5.79 1.75
CA MET A 13 -3.08 5.45 0.80
C MET A 13 -1.98 6.49 0.86
N TYR A 14 -0.77 6.08 1.28
CA TYR A 14 0.40 6.93 1.17
C TYR A 14 0.70 7.22 -0.32
N VAL A 15 0.83 8.49 -0.68
CA VAL A 15 1.19 8.94 -2.02
C VAL A 15 2.47 9.75 -1.93
N HIS A 16 3.51 9.36 -2.67
CA HIS A 16 4.67 10.23 -2.82
C HIS A 16 4.23 11.50 -3.55
N GLU A 17 4.35 12.65 -2.89
CA GLU A 17 3.80 13.88 -3.44
C GLU A 17 4.56 14.33 -4.69
N GLU A 18 3.80 14.57 -5.75
CA GLU A 18 4.29 15.02 -7.05
C GLU A 18 3.29 16.01 -7.63
N GLU A 19 3.76 16.92 -8.47
CA GLU A 19 2.90 17.85 -9.18
C GLU A 19 2.48 17.25 -10.54
N VAL A 20 1.18 17.29 -10.85
CA VAL A 20 0.61 16.89 -12.14
C VAL A 20 -0.26 18.05 -12.62
N ASP A 21 0.08 18.64 -13.76
CA ASP A 21 -0.62 19.80 -14.34
C ASP A 21 -0.80 20.98 -13.38
N GLY A 22 0.15 21.20 -12.46
CA GLY A 22 0.13 22.30 -11.48
C GLY A 22 -0.60 21.97 -10.17
N GLU A 23 -1.13 20.76 -10.02
CA GLU A 23 -1.86 20.32 -8.83
C GLU A 23 -1.13 19.16 -8.11
N PRO A 24 -1.16 19.09 -6.77
CA PRO A 24 -0.63 17.94 -6.02
C PRO A 24 -1.37 16.65 -6.38
N LEU A 25 -0.64 15.58 -6.67
CA LEU A 25 -1.20 14.27 -7.03
C LEU A 25 -2.12 13.74 -5.93
N SER A 26 -1.78 13.95 -4.65
CA SER A 26 -2.64 13.55 -3.54
C SER A 26 -4.01 14.24 -3.58
N SER A 27 -4.06 15.55 -3.90
CA SER A 27 -5.30 16.30 -4.07
C SER A 27 -6.12 15.77 -5.26
N ILE A 28 -5.47 15.55 -6.41
CA ILE A 28 -6.13 15.01 -7.61
C ILE A 28 -6.77 13.65 -7.29
N ILE A 29 -6.06 12.76 -6.60
CA ILE A 29 -6.58 11.44 -6.20
C ILE A 29 -7.78 11.58 -5.27
N ASN A 30 -7.72 12.48 -4.28
CA ASN A 30 -8.83 12.68 -3.33
C ASN A 30 -10.07 13.29 -3.99
N GLU A 31 -9.91 14.15 -5.01
CA GLU A 31 -11.02 14.79 -5.70
C GLU A 31 -11.63 13.92 -6.80
N LYS A 32 -10.78 13.27 -7.60
CA LYS A 32 -11.22 12.51 -8.77
C LYS A 32 -11.39 11.01 -8.49
N HIS A 33 -10.96 10.55 -7.31
CA HIS A 33 -10.82 9.13 -6.97
C HIS A 33 -10.05 8.34 -8.04
N GLU A 34 -9.04 8.96 -8.65
CA GLU A 34 -8.25 8.34 -9.72
C GLU A 34 -6.78 8.73 -9.58
N ASN A 35 -5.88 7.73 -9.67
CA ASN A 35 -4.45 8.00 -9.80
C ASN A 35 -4.10 8.21 -11.28
N VAL A 36 -4.36 9.43 -11.76
CA VAL A 36 -4.24 9.83 -13.17
C VAL A 36 -2.84 9.59 -13.76
N LYS A 37 -1.81 9.53 -12.91
CA LYS A 37 -0.42 9.34 -13.34
C LYS A 37 -0.02 7.88 -13.47
N TYR A 38 -0.36 7.05 -12.47
CA TYR A 38 0.15 5.68 -12.36
C TYR A 38 -0.90 4.61 -12.69
N LEU A 39 -2.20 4.95 -12.68
CA LEU A 39 -3.31 4.05 -12.96
C LEU A 39 -4.48 4.82 -13.60
N SER A 40 -4.22 5.48 -14.72
CA SER A 40 -5.23 6.25 -15.45
C SER A 40 -6.37 5.35 -15.97
N GLY A 41 -7.60 5.87 -15.91
CA GLY A 41 -8.82 5.21 -16.36
C GLY A 41 -9.43 4.25 -15.34
N VAL A 42 -8.87 4.13 -14.14
CA VAL A 42 -9.38 3.26 -13.07
C VAL A 42 -9.86 4.09 -11.90
N GLN A 43 -11.14 3.95 -11.59
CA GLN A 43 -11.75 4.56 -10.41
C GLN A 43 -11.38 3.79 -9.13
N LEU A 44 -10.80 4.49 -8.17
CA LEU A 44 -10.55 4.03 -6.81
C LEU A 44 -11.88 4.05 -6.04
N GLY A 45 -11.95 3.26 -4.97
CA GLY A 45 -13.10 3.31 -4.06
C GLY A 45 -13.27 4.69 -3.44
N SER A 46 -14.51 5.14 -3.24
CA SER A 46 -14.82 6.43 -2.61
C SER A 46 -14.31 6.53 -1.16
N ASN A 47 -13.93 5.40 -0.56
CA ASN A 47 -13.32 5.29 0.75
C ASN A 47 -11.79 5.36 0.72
N VAL A 48 -11.15 5.52 -0.43
CA VAL A 48 -9.70 5.67 -0.52
C VAL A 48 -9.32 7.13 -0.34
N LYS A 49 -8.39 7.40 0.58
CA LYS A 49 -7.88 8.74 0.86
C LYS A 49 -6.37 8.79 0.64
N ALA A 50 -5.93 9.63 -0.30
CA ALA A 50 -4.52 9.90 -0.51
C ALA A 50 -3.96 10.81 0.60
N GLU A 51 -2.82 10.42 1.17
CA GLU A 51 -2.11 11.17 2.20
C GLU A 51 -0.61 11.22 1.85
N PRO A 52 -0.03 12.42 1.66
CA PRO A 52 1.38 12.57 1.29
C PRO A 52 2.36 12.45 2.45
N ASP A 53 1.91 12.53 3.70
CA ASP A 53 2.75 12.33 4.87
C ASP A 53 2.71 10.84 5.29
N PRO A 54 3.83 10.11 5.18
CA PRO A 54 3.86 8.68 5.51
C PRO A 54 3.50 8.40 6.97
N ILE A 55 3.81 9.29 7.91
CA ILE A 55 3.50 9.12 9.33
C ILE A 55 2.02 9.34 9.59
N LYS A 56 1.40 10.32 8.93
CA LYS A 56 -0.06 10.50 9.00
C LYS A 56 -0.79 9.33 8.35
N ALA A 57 -0.27 8.81 7.24
CA ALA A 57 -0.90 7.72 6.50
C ALA A 57 -1.03 6.43 7.32
N ILE A 58 -0.09 6.17 8.24
CA ILE A 58 -0.11 4.97 9.10
C ILE A 58 -0.76 5.21 10.47
N LYS A 59 -1.18 6.43 10.79
CA LYS A 59 -1.67 6.77 12.12
C LYS A 59 -2.96 6.01 12.42
N GLY A 60 -2.91 5.14 13.43
CA GLY A 60 -4.04 4.29 13.82
C GLY A 60 -4.21 3.02 12.97
N ALA A 61 -3.40 2.82 11.93
CA ALA A 61 -3.49 1.66 11.08
C ALA A 61 -3.08 0.38 11.82
N THR A 62 -3.96 -0.62 11.83
CA THR A 62 -3.69 -1.96 12.38
C THR A 62 -3.26 -2.97 11.30
N ALA A 63 -3.44 -2.63 10.02
CA ALA A 63 -2.99 -3.40 8.88
C ALA A 63 -2.29 -2.49 7.86
N LEU A 64 -1.09 -2.87 7.43
CA LEU A 64 -0.29 -2.14 6.45
C LEU A 64 -0.08 -3.00 5.20
N ILE A 65 -0.41 -2.45 4.03
CA ILE A 65 -0.13 -3.05 2.73
C ILE A 65 1.06 -2.30 2.12
N ILE A 66 2.22 -2.95 2.04
CA ILE A 66 3.46 -2.35 1.56
C ILE A 66 3.68 -2.72 0.10
N VAL A 67 3.42 -1.75 -0.79
CA VAL A 67 3.46 -1.90 -2.26
C VAL A 67 4.23 -0.74 -2.91
N VAL A 68 5.43 -0.47 -2.41
CA VAL A 68 6.33 0.55 -2.98
C VAL A 68 7.45 -0.10 -3.79
N PRO A 69 8.06 0.61 -4.76
CA PRO A 69 9.23 0.09 -5.47
C PRO A 69 10.33 -0.31 -4.49
N HIS A 70 10.95 -1.44 -4.76
CA HIS A 70 11.81 -2.17 -3.85
C HIS A 70 13.04 -1.34 -3.37
N GLN A 71 13.51 -0.41 -4.20
CA GLN A 71 14.59 0.52 -3.93
C GLN A 71 14.23 1.65 -2.96
N PHE A 72 12.94 1.97 -2.80
CA PHE A 72 12.45 3.04 -1.93
C PHE A 72 11.89 2.55 -0.60
N ALA A 73 11.64 1.24 -0.46
CA ALA A 73 10.99 0.64 0.69
C ALA A 73 11.62 1.05 2.03
N GLU A 74 12.94 0.96 2.16
CA GLU A 74 13.62 1.27 3.43
C GLU A 74 13.47 2.75 3.82
N LYS A 75 13.56 3.65 2.83
CA LYS A 75 13.41 5.10 3.03
C LYS A 75 11.98 5.48 3.41
N VAL A 76 10.98 4.88 2.75
CA VAL A 76 9.57 5.15 3.05
C VAL A 76 9.23 4.69 4.47
N LEU A 77 9.76 3.55 4.91
CA LEU A 77 9.46 2.96 6.21
C LEU A 77 10.26 3.55 7.37
N GLU A 78 11.21 4.44 7.08
CA GLU A 78 12.06 5.08 8.09
C GLU A 78 11.20 5.90 9.06
N GLY A 79 11.48 5.78 10.36
CA GLY A 79 10.75 6.49 11.42
C GLY A 79 9.34 5.98 11.72
N MET A 80 8.72 5.16 10.85
CA MET A 80 7.34 4.70 11.03
C MET A 80 7.11 3.85 12.29
N LYS A 81 8.13 3.13 12.75
CA LYS A 81 8.03 2.16 13.86
C LYS A 81 7.36 2.74 15.10
N GLU A 82 7.71 3.97 15.48
CA GLU A 82 7.22 4.61 16.70
C GLU A 82 5.79 5.15 16.58
N HIS A 83 5.19 5.07 15.38
CA HIS A 83 3.85 5.58 15.08
C HIS A 83 2.84 4.47 14.77
N LEU A 84 3.26 3.19 14.82
CA LEU A 84 2.39 2.05 14.55
C LEU A 84 1.41 1.80 15.70
N ALA A 85 0.18 1.42 15.35
CA ALA A 85 -0.80 1.00 16.34
C ALA A 85 -0.35 -0.31 17.04
N PRO A 86 -0.68 -0.51 18.32
CA PRO A 86 -0.44 -1.78 19.00
C PRO A 86 -1.07 -2.96 18.24
N GLY A 87 -0.27 -4.00 18.02
CA GLY A 87 -0.73 -5.20 17.31
C GLY A 87 -0.80 -5.07 15.79
N ALA A 88 -0.32 -3.96 15.21
CA ALA A 88 -0.28 -3.77 13.77
C ALA A 88 0.44 -4.92 13.04
N ARG A 89 -0.03 -5.25 11.83
CA ARG A 89 0.56 -6.26 10.95
C ARG A 89 0.81 -5.68 9.57
N ALA A 90 1.82 -6.21 8.88
CA ALA A 90 2.13 -5.82 7.51
C ALA A 90 1.97 -6.99 6.53
N VAL A 91 1.65 -6.64 5.28
CA VAL A 91 1.72 -7.53 4.12
C VAL A 91 2.52 -6.83 3.03
N SER A 92 3.57 -7.47 2.54
CA SER A 92 4.40 -6.96 1.44
C SER A 92 3.96 -7.55 0.11
N LEU A 93 3.77 -6.68 -0.87
CA LEU A 93 3.55 -7.03 -2.28
C LEU A 93 4.82 -6.77 -3.12
N ILE A 94 5.93 -6.39 -2.48
CA ILE A 94 7.19 -6.11 -3.17
C ILE A 94 7.74 -7.42 -3.73
N LYS A 95 7.82 -7.51 -5.06
CA LYS A 95 8.38 -8.67 -5.76
C LYS A 95 9.91 -8.66 -5.68
N GLY A 96 10.48 -9.84 -5.48
CA GLY A 96 11.94 -10.06 -5.48
C GLY A 96 12.56 -10.17 -4.09
N VAL A 97 13.89 -10.08 -4.06
CA VAL A 97 14.72 -10.20 -2.86
C VAL A 97 15.85 -9.17 -2.93
N LYS A 98 16.38 -8.77 -1.78
CA LYS A 98 17.58 -7.91 -1.70
C LYS A 98 18.81 -8.79 -1.50
N ALA A 99 19.77 -8.70 -2.42
CA ALA A 99 21.08 -9.31 -2.26
C ALA A 99 22.06 -8.32 -1.62
N LYS A 100 22.82 -8.76 -0.61
CA LYS A 100 23.92 -8.00 -0.02
C LYS A 100 25.09 -8.94 0.23
N GLY A 101 26.06 -8.91 -0.67
CA GLY A 101 27.15 -9.88 -0.69
C GLY A 101 26.62 -11.28 -0.99
N ASP A 102 26.94 -12.23 -0.13
CA ASP A 102 26.50 -13.64 -0.16
C ASP A 102 25.11 -13.86 0.48
N LYS A 103 24.50 -12.82 1.05
CA LYS A 103 23.23 -12.91 1.78
C LYS A 103 22.05 -12.45 0.93
N ILE A 104 20.95 -13.18 1.07
CA ILE A 104 19.65 -12.88 0.44
C ILE A 104 18.66 -12.53 1.56
N TYR A 105 17.96 -11.42 1.38
CA TYR A 105 16.94 -10.92 2.29
C TYR A 105 15.60 -10.82 1.58
N THR A 106 14.55 -11.33 2.21
CA THR A 106 13.18 -11.15 1.73
C THR A 106 12.65 -9.79 2.17
N TYR A 107 11.82 -9.15 1.34
CA TYR A 107 11.17 -7.88 1.72
C TYR A 107 10.32 -7.98 2.99
N PRO A 108 9.50 -9.04 3.21
CA PRO A 108 8.86 -9.23 4.51
C PRO A 108 9.84 -9.25 5.69
N GLY A 109 11.02 -9.87 5.53
CA GLY A 109 12.05 -9.89 6.57
C GLY A 109 12.66 -8.50 6.84
N ILE A 110 12.93 -7.74 5.77
CA ILE A 110 13.42 -6.35 5.87
C ILE A 110 12.37 -5.46 6.55
N ILE A 111 11.13 -5.51 6.08
CA ILE A 111 10.01 -4.72 6.62
C ILE A 111 9.78 -5.05 8.10
N SER A 112 9.78 -6.34 8.46
CA SER A 112 9.64 -6.76 9.86
C SER A 112 10.77 -6.22 10.74
N SER A 113 11.99 -6.18 10.22
CA SER A 113 13.15 -5.65 10.94
C SER A 113 13.07 -4.14 11.17
N ILE A 114 12.59 -3.38 10.17
CA ILE A 114 12.47 -1.91 10.25
C ILE A 114 11.31 -1.51 11.16
N LEU A 115 10.13 -2.11 10.94
CA LEU A 115 8.89 -1.72 11.61
C LEU A 115 8.69 -2.40 12.98
N GLY A 116 9.43 -3.47 13.28
CA GLY A 116 9.25 -4.23 14.53
C GLY A 116 7.94 -4.99 14.63
N ILE A 117 7.22 -5.19 13.52
CA ILE A 117 5.95 -5.93 13.43
C ILE A 117 6.07 -7.13 12.51
N ARG A 118 5.15 -8.09 12.62
CA ARG A 118 5.11 -9.24 11.70
C ARG A 118 4.68 -8.80 10.31
N CYS A 119 5.48 -9.16 9.30
CA CYS A 119 5.16 -8.96 7.90
C CYS A 119 5.01 -10.29 7.16
N SER A 120 3.92 -10.45 6.40
CA SER A 120 3.71 -11.56 5.46
C SER A 120 3.99 -11.12 4.02
N ALA A 121 4.07 -12.06 3.08
CA ALA A 121 4.12 -11.75 1.64
C ALA A 121 2.78 -12.05 0.97
N LEU A 122 2.40 -11.24 0.00
CA LEU A 122 1.38 -11.56 -0.99
C LEU A 122 2.02 -11.52 -2.37
N GLY A 123 1.95 -12.62 -3.10
CA GLY A 123 2.53 -12.75 -4.43
C GLY A 123 1.70 -13.68 -5.31
N GLY A 124 1.87 -13.53 -6.62
CA GLY A 124 1.15 -14.28 -7.64
C GLY A 124 1.44 -13.72 -9.04
N ALA A 125 0.82 -14.31 -10.06
CA ALA A 125 0.83 -13.79 -11.42
C ALA A 125 -0.12 -12.58 -11.52
N ASN A 126 0.31 -11.46 -10.94
CA ASN A 126 -0.48 -10.24 -10.88
C ASN A 126 0.19 -9.14 -11.72
N ILE A 127 -0.51 -8.69 -12.77
CA ILE A 127 -0.23 -7.45 -13.49
C ILE A 127 -1.24 -6.41 -12.99
N ALA A 128 -0.78 -5.23 -12.59
CA ALA A 128 -1.60 -4.24 -11.89
C ALA A 128 -2.84 -3.81 -12.71
N THR A 129 -2.67 -3.62 -14.03
CA THR A 129 -3.76 -3.26 -14.94
C THR A 129 -4.80 -4.37 -15.08
N GLU A 130 -4.38 -5.64 -15.06
CA GLU A 130 -5.29 -6.80 -15.06
C GLU A 130 -6.00 -6.96 -13.71
N GLY A 131 -5.31 -6.69 -12.60
CA GLY A 131 -5.94 -6.69 -11.27
C GLY A 131 -6.98 -5.58 -11.10
N ALA A 132 -6.71 -4.40 -11.66
CA ALA A 132 -7.61 -3.25 -11.63
C ALA A 132 -8.89 -3.48 -12.44
N SER A 133 -8.82 -4.19 -13.57
CA SER A 133 -10.00 -4.52 -14.38
C SER A 133 -10.86 -5.63 -13.76
N VAL A 134 -10.27 -6.51 -12.95
CA VAL A 134 -10.94 -7.68 -12.36
C VAL A 134 -11.67 -7.36 -11.04
N SER A 135 -11.54 -6.18 -10.43
CA SER A 135 -12.22 -5.91 -9.15
C SER A 135 -12.52 -4.44 -8.87
N ILE A 136 -13.67 -3.97 -9.36
CA ILE A 136 -14.55 -2.99 -8.67
C ILE A 136 -16.06 -3.31 -8.84
N HIS A 137 -16.43 -4.34 -9.62
CA HIS A 137 -17.84 -4.66 -9.90
C HIS A 137 -18.40 -5.95 -9.28
N GLU A 138 -17.55 -6.90 -8.85
CA GLU A 138 -18.03 -8.28 -8.56
C GLU A 138 -18.43 -8.59 -7.11
N PHE A 139 -18.50 -7.61 -6.21
CA PHE A 139 -18.98 -7.86 -4.84
C PHE A 139 -20.41 -7.38 -4.55
N LYS A 140 -21.14 -6.87 -5.55
CA LYS A 140 -22.53 -6.43 -5.36
C LYS A 140 -23.61 -7.44 -5.76
N ASP A 141 -23.28 -8.48 -6.52
CA ASP A 141 -24.27 -9.45 -7.00
C ASP A 141 -23.81 -10.89 -6.77
N LYS A 142 -24.01 -11.39 -5.55
CA LYS A 142 -24.20 -12.83 -5.34
C LYS A 142 -25.26 -13.01 -4.24
N PRO A 143 -26.31 -13.83 -4.49
CA PRO A 143 -27.44 -14.00 -3.57
C PRO A 143 -27.02 -14.61 -2.22
#